data_AF-A0A7C6UT32-F1
#
_entry.id   AF-A0A7C6UT32-F1
#
_cell.length_a   1.000
_cell.length_b   1.000
_cell.length_c   1.000
_cell.angle_alpha   90.00
_cell.angle_beta   90.00
_cell.angle_gamma   90.00
#
_symmetry.space_group_name_H-M   'P 1'
#
loop_
_entity.id
_entity.type
_entity.pdbx_description
1 polymer ?
#
loop_
_entity_poly.entity_id
_entity_poly.type
_entity_poly.pdbx_seq_one_letter_code
_entity_poly.pdbx_strand_id
1 'polypeptide(L)'
;MGRPIEEVINLAGNSTCRVKVAGAKVLIPLVLLSFGIVAITDSHNTQAIEPNNQPTALSAEQHEAHSGSEPTEEEPEEPQITLPHPYNLLVDAANKHELDPALVLAVAATESNFKADAVSGKGAIGIMQLMPSTAQELGINPYILEENIEGGVRYLSKLMRKYGDMQLALAAYNAGMGIVDRYGGVPPFKETQNYIKRVLRRYGEYSDDCLLAVKG
;
A
#
# COMPACT_ATOMS: atom_id res chain seq x y z
N MET A 1 -1.58 -28.63 -22.97
CA MET A 1 -1.90 -28.32 -21.56
C MET A 1 -0.59 -28.17 -20.81
N GLY A 2 -0.11 -26.94 -20.63
CA GLY A 2 1.14 -26.69 -19.91
C GLY A 2 0.87 -26.77 -18.40
N ARG A 3 1.71 -27.50 -17.66
CA ARG A 3 1.73 -27.39 -16.20
C ARG A 3 2.25 -26.00 -15.83
N PRO A 4 1.67 -25.30 -14.83
CA PRO A 4 2.28 -24.07 -14.36
C PRO A 4 3.67 -24.39 -13.81
N ILE A 5 4.64 -23.58 -14.19
CA ILE A 5 6.01 -23.64 -13.68
C ILE A 5 5.96 -23.01 -12.30
N GLU A 6 6.11 -23.80 -11.24
CA GLU A 6 6.31 -23.31 -9.88
C GLU A 6 7.81 -23.13 -9.68
N GLU A 7 8.24 -21.90 -9.40
CA GLU A 7 9.63 -21.62 -9.02
C GLU A 7 9.66 -21.20 -7.55
N VAL A 8 10.51 -21.86 -6.78
CA VAL A 8 10.64 -21.68 -5.32
C VAL A 8 11.88 -20.84 -5.06
N ILE A 9 11.71 -19.70 -4.40
CA ILE A 9 12.83 -18.87 -3.95
C ILE A 9 12.84 -18.87 -2.42
N ASN A 10 14.02 -19.14 -1.84
CA ASN A 10 14.26 -19.09 -0.40
C ASN A 10 14.73 -17.69 -0.02
N LEU A 11 14.11 -17.11 1.02
CA LEU A 11 14.61 -15.91 1.69
C LEU A 11 15.26 -16.32 3.03
N ALA A 12 16.31 -15.60 3.41
CA ALA A 12 17.06 -15.87 4.62
C ALA A 12 16.16 -15.80 5.85
N GLY A 13 16.25 -16.82 6.72
CA GLY A 13 15.40 -16.95 7.91
C GLY A 13 14.12 -17.75 7.66
N ASN A 14 14.28 -19.05 7.36
CA ASN A 14 13.31 -20.16 7.49
C ASN A 14 11.83 -20.00 7.07
N SER A 15 11.46 -18.94 6.35
CA SER A 15 10.11 -18.69 5.86
C SER A 15 10.11 -18.68 4.33
N THR A 16 9.35 -19.60 3.72
CA THR A 16 9.20 -19.71 2.26
C THR A 16 7.89 -19.07 1.82
N CYS A 17 7.95 -18.13 0.88
CA CYS A 17 6.77 -17.49 0.28
C CYS A 17 6.43 -18.15 -1.06
N ARG A 18 5.13 -18.38 -1.34
CA ARG A 18 4.67 -18.96 -2.62
C ARG A 18 3.85 -17.93 -3.38
N VAL A 19 4.26 -17.61 -4.61
CA VAL A 19 3.60 -16.64 -5.49
C VAL A 19 2.68 -17.38 -6.47
N LYS A 20 1.45 -16.88 -6.69
CA LYS A 20 0.54 -17.41 -7.71
C LYS A 20 0.04 -16.30 -8.63
N VAL A 21 0.55 -16.27 -9.87
CA VAL A 21 0.13 -15.28 -10.88
C VAL A 21 -1.12 -15.78 -11.60
N ALA A 22 -2.26 -15.12 -11.38
CA ALA A 22 -3.44 -15.30 -12.22
C ALA A 22 -3.30 -14.45 -13.50
N GLY A 23 -3.11 -15.11 -14.64
CA GLY A 23 -2.81 -14.47 -15.92
C GLY A 23 -3.89 -13.46 -16.36
N ALA A 24 -3.49 -12.20 -16.52
CA ALA A 24 -4.21 -11.24 -17.33
C ALA A 24 -4.08 -11.65 -18.81
N LYS A 25 -5.22 -11.92 -19.47
CA LYS A 25 -5.24 -12.07 -20.93
C LYS A 25 -5.04 -10.70 -21.56
N VAL A 26 -3.82 -10.37 -21.95
CA VAL A 26 -3.55 -9.26 -22.86
C VAL A 26 -4.12 -9.63 -24.23
N LEU A 27 -5.28 -9.08 -24.58
CA LEU A 27 -5.83 -9.18 -25.93
C LEU A 27 -5.27 -8.02 -26.75
N ILE A 28 -4.19 -8.26 -27.49
CA ILE A 28 -3.68 -7.32 -28.50
C ILE A 28 -4.66 -7.35 -29.69
N PRO A 29 -5.34 -6.25 -30.07
CA PRO A 29 -6.05 -6.22 -31.34
C PRO A 29 -5.01 -6.08 -32.47
N LEU A 30 -4.88 -7.13 -33.26
CA LEU A 30 -4.15 -7.14 -34.52
C LEU A 30 -4.86 -6.21 -35.53
N VAL A 31 -4.43 -4.95 -35.61
CA VAL A 31 -4.81 -4.06 -36.71
C VAL A 31 -3.85 -4.32 -37.88
N LEU A 32 -4.35 -5.01 -38.90
CA LEU A 32 -3.69 -5.10 -40.21
C LEU A 32 -3.75 -3.73 -40.89
N LEU A 33 -2.70 -2.93 -40.76
CA LEU A 33 -2.51 -1.73 -41.58
C LEU A 33 -1.94 -2.14 -42.93
N SER A 34 -2.79 -2.10 -43.96
CA SER A 34 -2.38 -2.08 -45.36
C SER A 34 -1.62 -0.78 -45.64
N PHE A 35 -0.31 -0.90 -45.88
CA PHE A 35 0.53 0.20 -46.35
C PHE A 35 0.08 0.63 -47.76
N GLY A 36 -0.59 1.78 -47.83
CA GLY A 36 -0.70 2.59 -49.04
C GLY A 36 0.45 3.61 -49.04
N ILE A 37 1.34 3.48 -50.02
CA ILE A 37 2.41 4.45 -50.29
C ILE A 37 1.76 5.72 -50.84
N VAL A 38 1.98 6.86 -50.19
CA VAL A 38 1.82 8.18 -50.80
C VAL A 38 3.11 8.95 -50.58
N ALA A 39 3.81 9.20 -51.68
CA ALA A 39 4.92 10.14 -51.74
C ALA A 39 4.37 11.56 -51.64
N ILE A 40 4.91 12.37 -50.73
CA ILE A 40 4.79 13.83 -50.79
C ILE A 40 6.21 14.39 -50.66
N THR A 41 6.62 15.07 -51.73
CA THR A 41 7.88 15.79 -51.88
C THR A 41 7.82 17.16 -51.22
N ASP A 42 8.98 17.57 -50.68
CA ASP A 42 9.49 18.91 -50.41
C ASP A 42 8.61 19.96 -49.72
N SER A 43 9.14 20.55 -48.64
CA SER A 43 9.54 21.96 -48.66
C SER A 43 10.28 22.35 -47.37
N HIS A 44 11.33 23.13 -47.55
CA HIS A 44 12.27 23.66 -46.59
C HIS A 44 11.62 24.39 -45.41
N ASN A 45 12.14 24.17 -44.19
CA ASN A 45 12.36 25.28 -43.28
C ASN A 45 13.51 24.99 -42.29
N THR A 46 14.61 25.70 -42.50
CA THR A 46 15.77 25.80 -41.62
C THR A 46 15.58 27.05 -40.78
N GLN A 47 15.60 26.93 -39.45
CA GLN A 47 16.04 28.05 -38.60
C GLN A 47 17.00 27.54 -37.54
N ALA A 48 18.21 28.07 -37.67
CA ALA A 48 19.35 27.90 -36.80
C ALA A 48 19.11 28.65 -35.48
N ILE A 49 19.51 28.01 -34.38
CA ILE A 49 19.83 28.70 -33.13
C ILE A 49 21.34 28.90 -33.13
N GLU A 50 21.77 30.15 -33.03
CA GLU A 50 23.18 30.55 -33.04
C GLU A 50 23.94 30.08 -31.79
N PRO A 51 25.25 29.79 -31.92
CA PRO A 51 26.12 29.45 -30.82
C PRO A 51 26.65 30.71 -30.11
N ASN A 52 26.59 30.74 -28.78
CA ASN A 52 27.31 31.75 -28.00
C ASN A 52 28.74 31.26 -27.68
N ASN A 53 29.71 32.14 -27.90
CA ASN A 53 31.14 31.91 -27.85
C ASN A 53 31.73 32.01 -26.42
N GLN A 54 32.72 31.13 -26.20
CA GLN A 54 33.90 31.16 -25.28
C GLN A 54 34.60 32.52 -25.09
N PRO A 55 35.74 32.65 -24.35
CA PRO A 55 36.37 31.86 -23.27
C PRO A 55 36.94 32.74 -22.12
N THR A 56 37.41 32.13 -21.01
CA THR A 56 38.59 32.67 -20.28
C THR A 56 39.42 31.59 -19.60
N ALA A 57 40.74 31.71 -19.78
CA ALA A 57 41.86 30.85 -19.40
C ALA A 57 42.07 30.76 -17.87
N LEU A 58 42.48 29.61 -17.31
CA LEU A 58 43.82 28.98 -17.20
C LEU A 58 44.77 29.63 -16.15
N SER A 59 45.02 28.91 -15.05
CA SER A 59 46.24 28.83 -14.20
C SER A 59 45.94 27.74 -13.14
N ALA A 60 46.44 26.49 -13.19
CA ALA A 60 47.79 26.03 -12.79
C ALA A 60 48.23 26.62 -11.43
N GLU A 61 48.63 25.90 -10.38
CA GLU A 61 49.02 24.49 -10.17
C GLU A 61 49.00 24.21 -8.64
N GLN A 62 48.69 22.95 -8.30
CA GLN A 62 49.28 22.10 -7.24
C GLN A 62 49.22 22.55 -5.77
N HIS A 63 48.76 21.62 -4.92
CA HIS A 63 49.51 21.10 -3.76
C HIS A 63 48.82 19.79 -3.32
N GLU A 64 49.46 18.66 -3.61
CA GLU A 64 49.09 17.35 -3.09
C GLU A 64 49.45 17.26 -1.60
N ALA A 65 48.50 16.78 -0.79
CA ALA A 65 48.81 16.08 0.45
C ALA A 65 47.78 14.96 0.65
N HIS A 66 48.29 13.77 0.36
CA HIS A 66 47.77 12.44 0.61
C HIS A 66 47.15 12.26 2.01
N SER A 67 45.87 11.94 2.06
CA SER A 67 45.24 11.22 3.17
C SER A 67 44.28 10.22 2.57
N GLY A 68 44.73 8.96 2.44
CA GLY A 68 43.89 7.87 1.97
C GLY A 68 42.74 7.65 2.94
N SER A 69 41.56 8.18 2.59
CA SER A 69 40.29 7.64 3.06
C SER A 69 40.05 6.37 2.24
N GLU A 70 39.99 5.23 2.92
CA GLU A 70 39.49 3.99 2.36
C GLU A 70 38.15 4.26 1.65
N PRO A 71 37.90 3.67 0.46
CA PRO A 71 36.56 3.66 -0.11
C PRO A 71 35.67 2.93 0.89
N THR A 72 34.75 3.65 1.52
CA THR A 72 33.62 3.00 2.18
C THR A 72 32.85 2.31 1.08
N GLU A 73 32.91 0.98 1.07
CA GLU A 73 32.05 0.14 0.24
C GLU A 73 30.61 0.53 0.59
N GLU A 74 29.93 1.24 -0.31
CA GLU A 74 28.50 1.51 -0.19
C GLU A 74 27.79 0.14 -0.16
N GLU A 75 27.34 -0.25 1.03
CA GLU A 75 26.48 -1.42 1.21
C GLU A 75 25.28 -1.26 0.25
N PRO A 76 25.00 -2.25 -0.63
CA PRO A 76 23.96 -2.11 -1.62
C PRO A 76 22.63 -1.84 -0.92
N GLU A 77 22.07 -0.64 -1.14
CA GLU A 77 20.80 -0.21 -0.58
C GLU A 77 19.73 -1.25 -0.97
N GLU A 78 19.21 -2.01 0.01
CA GLU A 78 18.21 -3.04 -0.25
C GLU A 78 17.04 -2.42 -1.05
N PRO A 79 16.55 -3.08 -2.11
CA PRO A 79 15.50 -2.53 -2.94
C PRO A 79 14.23 -2.29 -2.11
N GLN A 80 13.97 -1.02 -1.80
CA GLN A 80 12.82 -0.57 -1.02
C GLN A 80 11.54 -0.85 -1.80
N ILE A 81 10.77 -1.81 -1.30
CA ILE A 81 9.51 -2.21 -1.92
C ILE A 81 8.45 -1.12 -1.68
N THR A 82 8.02 -0.42 -2.74
CA THR A 82 7.02 0.67 -2.65
C THR A 82 5.62 0.17 -2.99
N LEU A 83 4.74 0.05 -1.99
CA LEU A 83 3.34 -0.35 -2.17
C LEU A 83 2.54 0.72 -2.94
N PRO A 84 1.55 0.34 -3.77
CA PRO A 84 0.68 1.30 -4.43
C PRO A 84 -0.26 1.98 -3.42
N HIS A 85 -0.70 3.19 -3.73
CA HIS A 85 -1.76 3.86 -2.98
C HIS A 85 -3.11 3.11 -3.11
N PRO A 86 -3.91 2.96 -2.04
CA PRO A 86 -3.72 3.45 -0.68
C PRO A 86 -3.03 2.45 0.28
N TYR A 87 -2.50 1.34 -0.24
CA TYR A 87 -1.92 0.26 0.57
C TYR A 87 -0.67 0.73 1.35
N ASN A 88 0.17 1.56 0.73
CA ASN A 88 1.30 2.17 1.44
C ASN A 88 0.87 2.90 2.71
N LEU A 89 -0.16 3.75 2.63
CA LEU A 89 -0.66 4.49 3.81
C LEU A 89 -1.19 3.57 4.90
N LEU A 90 -1.87 2.48 4.52
CA LEU A 90 -2.38 1.48 5.47
C LEU A 90 -1.25 0.74 6.19
N VAL A 91 -0.21 0.34 5.45
CA VAL A 91 0.97 -0.34 6.01
C VAL A 91 1.80 0.61 6.88
N ASP A 92 2.03 1.84 6.42
CA ASP A 92 2.75 2.87 7.18
C ASP A 92 2.02 3.18 8.50
N ALA A 93 0.70 3.36 8.45
CA ALA A 93 -0.10 3.56 9.64
C ALA A 93 -0.09 2.33 10.55
N ALA A 94 -0.16 1.11 10.00
CA ALA A 94 -0.10 -0.11 10.78
C ALA A 94 1.21 -0.18 11.58
N ASN A 95 2.34 0.02 10.91
CA ASN A 95 3.67 0.02 11.52
C ASN A 95 3.79 1.11 12.59
N LYS A 96 3.33 2.33 12.30
CA LYS A 96 3.35 3.46 13.24
C LYS A 96 2.55 3.19 14.53
N HIS A 97 1.47 2.42 14.44
CA HIS A 97 0.59 2.09 15.57
C HIS A 97 0.81 0.68 16.11
N GLU A 98 1.94 0.06 15.77
CA GLU A 98 2.37 -1.26 16.25
C GLU A 98 1.33 -2.36 16.01
N LEU A 99 0.68 -2.33 14.84
CA LEU A 99 -0.25 -3.34 14.38
C LEU A 99 0.34 -4.15 13.24
N ASP A 100 -0.05 -5.42 13.15
CA ASP A 100 0.22 -6.24 11.98
C ASP A 100 -0.44 -5.62 10.73
N PRO A 101 0.35 -5.28 9.69
CA PRO A 101 -0.19 -4.75 8.44
C PRO A 101 -1.27 -5.65 7.81
N ALA A 102 -1.15 -6.97 7.90
CA ALA A 102 -2.16 -7.89 7.36
C ALA A 102 -3.51 -7.72 8.07
N LEU A 103 -3.52 -7.43 9.38
CA LEU A 103 -4.75 -7.19 10.13
C LEU A 103 -5.40 -5.87 9.69
N VAL A 104 -4.61 -4.81 9.51
CA VAL A 104 -5.12 -3.50 9.05
C VAL A 104 -5.71 -3.62 7.65
N LEU A 105 -5.05 -4.33 6.74
CA LEU A 105 -5.59 -4.61 5.41
C LEU A 105 -6.87 -5.44 5.46
N ALA A 106 -6.94 -6.45 6.33
CA ALA A 106 -8.13 -7.25 6.52
C ALA A 106 -9.35 -6.43 7.01
N VAL A 107 -9.12 -5.48 7.92
CA VAL A 107 -10.14 -4.54 8.39
C VAL A 107 -10.57 -3.60 7.27
N ALA A 108 -9.63 -2.91 6.61
CA ALA A 108 -9.93 -1.99 5.50
C ALA A 108 -10.70 -2.68 4.35
N ALA A 109 -10.28 -3.90 3.99
CA ALA A 109 -10.97 -4.72 2.99
C ALA A 109 -12.39 -5.12 3.43
N THR A 110 -12.60 -5.34 4.72
CA THR A 110 -13.91 -5.70 5.27
C THR A 110 -14.85 -4.52 5.40
N GLU A 111 -14.33 -3.35 5.70
CA GLU A 111 -15.10 -2.13 5.90
C GLU A 111 -15.56 -1.51 4.58
N SER A 112 -14.64 -1.33 3.62
CA SER A 112 -14.92 -0.58 2.40
C SER A 112 -14.45 -1.25 1.11
N ASN A 113 -13.72 -2.37 1.23
CA ASN A 113 -12.94 -2.92 0.11
C ASN A 113 -11.99 -1.86 -0.50
N PHE A 114 -11.32 -1.09 0.37
CA PHE A 114 -10.38 -0.01 0.05
C PHE A 114 -11.00 1.21 -0.67
N LYS A 115 -12.33 1.37 -0.61
CA LYS A 115 -13.03 2.50 -1.24
C LYS A 115 -12.96 3.75 -0.35
N ALA A 116 -12.18 4.74 -0.77
CA ALA A 116 -11.94 5.97 -0.02
C ALA A 116 -13.17 6.88 0.15
N ASP A 117 -14.10 6.86 -0.80
CA ASP A 117 -15.35 7.63 -0.80
C ASP A 117 -16.55 6.83 -0.25
N ALA A 118 -16.31 5.69 0.41
CA ALA A 118 -17.40 4.86 0.94
C ALA A 118 -18.16 5.57 2.06
N VAL A 119 -19.49 5.57 1.97
CA VAL A 119 -20.40 6.01 3.05
C VAL A 119 -21.46 4.93 3.26
N SER A 120 -21.53 4.36 4.46
CA SER A 120 -22.56 3.36 4.77
C SER A 120 -23.93 4.00 5.03
N GLY A 121 -25.00 3.20 5.00
CA GLY A 121 -26.35 3.67 5.36
C GLY A 121 -26.49 4.15 6.81
N LYS A 122 -25.56 3.76 7.70
CA LYS A 122 -25.48 4.25 9.08
C LYS A 122 -24.61 5.52 9.22
N GLY A 123 -23.95 5.94 8.14
CA GLY A 123 -23.12 7.15 8.10
C GLY A 123 -21.64 6.94 8.39
N ALA A 124 -21.14 5.71 8.40
CA ALA A 124 -19.70 5.43 8.51
C ALA A 124 -18.96 5.84 7.23
N ILE A 125 -17.77 6.43 7.33
CA ILE A 125 -17.10 7.13 6.23
C ILE A 125 -15.70 6.56 5.97
N GLY A 126 -15.34 6.45 4.68
CA GLY A 126 -13.98 6.21 4.19
C GLY A 126 -13.52 4.76 4.26
N ILE A 127 -12.21 4.56 4.02
CA ILE A 127 -11.59 3.22 3.92
C ILE A 127 -11.82 2.40 5.20
N MET A 128 -11.67 3.04 6.36
CA MET A 128 -11.76 2.43 7.67
C MET A 128 -13.16 2.54 8.30
N GLN A 129 -14.14 3.05 7.54
CA GLN A 129 -15.55 3.21 7.93
C GLN A 129 -15.73 3.79 9.35
N LEU A 130 -15.17 4.98 9.58
CA LEU A 130 -15.31 5.65 10.86
C LEU A 130 -16.68 6.32 10.98
N MET A 131 -17.35 6.10 12.10
CA MET A 131 -18.55 6.87 12.46
C MET A 131 -18.16 8.34 12.72
N PRO A 132 -19.03 9.32 12.40
CA PRO A 132 -18.72 10.73 12.62
C PRO A 132 -18.38 11.07 14.08
N SER A 133 -19.04 10.42 15.04
CA SER A 133 -18.73 10.58 16.47
C SER A 133 -17.31 10.10 16.80
N THR A 134 -16.89 8.96 16.25
CA THR A 134 -15.54 8.43 16.42
C THR A 134 -14.50 9.36 15.79
N ALA A 135 -14.79 9.88 14.59
CA ALA A 135 -13.90 10.84 13.93
C ALA A 135 -13.74 12.14 14.74
N GLN A 136 -14.85 12.63 15.33
CA GLN A 136 -14.82 13.79 16.23
C GLN A 136 -13.98 13.51 17.49
N GLU A 137 -14.15 12.36 18.14
CA GLU A 137 -13.34 11.97 19.31
C GLU A 137 -11.85 11.87 18.96
N LEU A 138 -11.53 11.47 17.74
CA LEU A 138 -10.16 11.35 17.24
C LEU A 138 -9.58 12.67 16.74
N GLY A 139 -10.38 13.73 16.63
CA GLY A 139 -9.97 15.05 16.12
C GLY A 139 -9.57 15.05 14.65
N ILE A 140 -10.25 14.25 13.81
CA ILE A 140 -9.94 14.09 12.39
C ILE A 140 -11.14 14.38 11.48
N ASN A 141 -10.85 14.70 10.22
CA ASN A 141 -11.81 14.73 9.13
C ASN A 141 -11.84 13.37 8.41
N PRO A 142 -12.90 12.55 8.56
CA PRO A 142 -12.93 11.20 8.02
C PRO A 142 -13.09 11.16 6.49
N TYR A 143 -13.34 12.30 5.83
CA TYR A 143 -13.39 12.41 4.36
C TYR A 143 -12.02 12.59 3.72
N ILE A 144 -10.99 12.93 4.50
CA ILE A 144 -9.61 12.99 4.05
C ILE A 144 -9.01 11.59 4.24
N LEU A 145 -8.48 11.02 3.15
CA LEU A 145 -8.07 9.63 3.11
C LEU A 145 -6.98 9.30 4.14
N GLU A 146 -5.94 10.14 4.20
CA GLU A 146 -4.82 10.01 5.13
C GLU A 146 -5.30 10.06 6.57
N GLU A 147 -6.20 11.01 6.88
CA GLU A 147 -6.77 11.16 8.22
C GLU A 147 -7.69 9.98 8.58
N ASN A 148 -8.48 9.48 7.64
CA ASN A 148 -9.35 8.31 7.83
C ASN A 148 -8.53 7.05 8.16
N ILE A 149 -7.47 6.80 7.40
CA ILE A 149 -6.55 5.68 7.62
C ILE A 149 -5.85 5.83 8.96
N GLU A 150 -5.17 6.96 9.20
CA GLU A 150 -4.45 7.23 10.43
C GLU A 150 -5.36 7.11 11.67
N GLY A 151 -6.54 7.71 11.62
CA GLY A 151 -7.52 7.64 12.71
C GLY A 151 -8.08 6.25 12.94
N GLY A 152 -8.41 5.52 11.86
CA GLY A 152 -8.97 4.18 11.98
C GLY A 152 -7.96 3.16 12.50
N VAL A 153 -6.72 3.24 12.04
CA VAL A 153 -5.63 2.38 12.53
C VAL A 153 -5.30 2.73 13.99
N ARG A 154 -5.22 4.02 14.33
CA ARG A 154 -5.05 4.47 15.73
C ARG A 154 -6.17 3.96 16.64
N TYR A 155 -7.41 4.01 16.16
CA TYR A 155 -8.57 3.51 16.91
C TYR A 155 -8.52 2.00 17.09
N LEU A 156 -8.22 1.24 16.03
CA LEU A 156 -8.02 -0.21 16.12
C LEU A 156 -6.92 -0.56 17.13
N SER A 157 -5.79 0.14 17.09
CA SER A 157 -4.66 -0.05 18.00
C SER A 157 -5.06 0.22 19.47
N LYS A 158 -5.86 1.26 19.72
CA LYS A 158 -6.46 1.52 21.04
C LYS A 158 -7.33 0.35 21.52
N LEU A 159 -8.13 -0.25 20.64
CA LEU A 159 -8.99 -1.39 20.97
C LEU A 159 -8.17 -2.65 21.25
N MET A 160 -7.16 -2.95 20.42
CA MET A 160 -6.25 -4.07 20.62
C MET A 160 -5.56 -3.98 21.99
N ARG A 161 -5.05 -2.81 22.37
CA ARG A 161 -4.46 -2.58 23.71
C ARG A 161 -5.47 -2.71 24.84
N LYS A 162 -6.69 -2.18 24.67
CA LYS A 162 -7.72 -2.24 25.72
C LYS A 162 -8.13 -3.67 26.04
N TYR A 163 -8.36 -4.49 25.01
CA TYR A 163 -8.94 -5.83 25.21
C TYR A 163 -7.90 -6.94 25.33
N GLY A 164 -6.72 -6.79 24.74
CA GLY A 164 -5.70 -7.86 24.68
C GLY A 164 -6.15 -9.09 23.89
N ASP A 165 -7.33 -9.06 23.28
CA ASP A 165 -7.93 -10.12 22.48
C ASP A 165 -8.44 -9.54 21.16
N MET A 166 -8.01 -10.14 20.05
CA MET A 166 -8.32 -9.67 18.71
C MET A 166 -9.82 -9.74 18.41
N GLN A 167 -10.53 -10.77 18.86
CA GLN A 167 -11.97 -10.89 18.58
C GLN A 167 -12.77 -9.83 19.32
N LEU A 168 -12.42 -9.52 20.57
CA LEU A 168 -13.04 -8.44 21.34
C LEU A 168 -12.74 -7.06 20.75
N ALA A 169 -11.52 -6.83 20.30
CA ALA A 169 -11.16 -5.58 19.62
C ALA A 169 -11.95 -5.39 18.32
N LEU A 170 -12.06 -6.44 17.48
CA LEU A 170 -12.87 -6.41 16.26
C LEU A 170 -14.36 -6.26 16.54
N ALA A 171 -14.86 -6.91 17.60
CA ALA A 171 -16.24 -6.73 18.06
C ALA A 171 -16.50 -5.27 18.46
N ALA A 172 -15.57 -4.66 19.20
CA ALA A 172 -15.69 -3.28 19.66
C ALA A 172 -15.52 -2.26 18.53
N TYR A 173 -14.72 -2.60 17.50
CA TYR A 173 -14.58 -1.77 16.31
C TYR A 173 -15.91 -1.67 15.56
N ASN A 174 -16.60 -2.81 15.39
CA ASN A 174 -17.86 -2.88 14.64
C ASN A 174 -19.10 -2.46 15.47
N ALA A 175 -19.24 -2.97 16.70
CA ALA A 175 -20.43 -2.78 17.53
C ALA A 175 -20.29 -1.60 18.52
N GLY A 176 -19.08 -1.08 18.69
CA GLY A 176 -18.76 -0.07 19.70
C GLY A 176 -18.27 -0.67 21.02
N MET A 177 -17.27 0.00 21.60
CA MET A 177 -16.63 -0.39 22.86
C MET A 177 -17.63 -0.55 24.02
N GLY A 178 -18.56 0.38 24.19
CA GLY A 178 -19.54 0.32 25.27
C GLY A 178 -20.52 -0.86 25.17
N ILE A 179 -20.73 -1.43 23.98
CA ILE A 179 -21.53 -2.65 23.81
C ILE A 179 -20.74 -3.84 24.33
N VAL A 180 -19.49 -4.00 23.89
CA VAL A 180 -18.62 -5.11 24.30
C VAL A 180 -18.38 -5.08 25.81
N ASP A 181 -18.12 -3.90 26.38
CA ASP A 181 -17.93 -3.73 27.83
C ASP A 181 -19.18 -4.17 28.62
N ARG A 182 -20.38 -3.81 28.17
CA ARG A 182 -21.64 -4.22 28.84
C ARG A 182 -21.94 -5.70 28.74
N TYR A 183 -21.58 -6.34 27.62
CA TYR A 183 -21.76 -7.78 27.45
C TYR A 183 -20.67 -8.61 28.14
N GLY A 184 -19.51 -8.00 28.46
CA GLY A 184 -18.35 -8.73 28.97
C GLY A 184 -17.73 -9.68 27.93
N GLY A 185 -17.96 -9.43 26.64
CA GLY A 185 -17.56 -10.33 25.56
C GLY A 185 -18.11 -9.91 24.20
N VAL A 186 -17.92 -10.77 23.19
CA VAL A 186 -18.51 -10.57 21.86
C VAL A 186 -20.04 -10.61 21.98
N PRO A 187 -20.76 -9.53 21.58
CA PRO A 187 -22.21 -9.49 21.70
C PRO A 187 -22.86 -10.55 20.78
N PRO A 188 -24.06 -11.06 21.12
CA PRO A 188 -24.79 -12.05 20.32
C PRO A 188 -25.45 -11.43 19.07
N PHE A 189 -24.80 -10.44 18.45
CA PHE A 189 -25.25 -9.78 17.24
C PHE A 189 -24.69 -10.52 16.03
N LYS A 190 -25.58 -11.06 15.18
CA LYS A 190 -25.17 -11.76 13.96
C LYS A 190 -24.28 -10.90 13.06
N GLU A 191 -24.56 -9.60 12.97
CA GLU A 191 -23.74 -8.64 12.22
C GLU A 191 -22.29 -8.64 12.70
N THR A 192 -22.07 -8.49 14.00
CA THR A 192 -20.73 -8.44 14.62
C THR A 192 -19.99 -9.78 14.55
N GLN A 193 -20.68 -10.89 14.82
CA GLN A 193 -20.06 -12.22 14.68
C GLN A 193 -19.63 -12.50 13.23
N ASN A 194 -20.44 -12.10 12.26
CA ASN A 194 -20.11 -12.23 10.84
C ASN A 194 -18.99 -11.27 10.44
N TYR A 195 -18.95 -10.07 11.00
CA TYR A 195 -17.86 -9.11 10.80
C TYR A 195 -16.51 -9.72 11.22
N ILE A 196 -16.42 -10.24 12.45
CA ILE A 196 -15.20 -10.89 12.97
C ILE A 196 -14.76 -12.03 12.05
N LYS A 197 -15.68 -12.92 11.65
CA LYS A 197 -15.37 -14.03 10.74
C LYS A 197 -14.82 -13.55 9.39
N ARG A 198 -15.36 -12.47 8.83
CA ARG A 198 -14.86 -11.91 7.56
C ARG A 198 -13.46 -11.32 7.71
N VAL A 199 -13.21 -10.58 8.79
CA VAL A 199 -11.89 -10.01 9.05
C VAL A 199 -10.87 -11.11 9.26
N LEU A 200 -11.14 -12.09 10.13
CA LEU A 200 -10.18 -13.17 10.40
C LEU A 200 -9.86 -14.03 9.17
N ARG A 201 -10.84 -14.25 8.29
CA ARG A 201 -10.59 -14.94 7.01
C ARG A 201 -9.62 -14.14 6.14
N ARG A 202 -9.90 -12.84 5.95
CA ARG A 202 -9.01 -11.95 5.18
C ARG A 202 -7.65 -11.78 5.83
N TYR A 203 -7.59 -11.80 7.15
CA TYR A 203 -6.33 -11.74 7.88
C TYR A 203 -5.46 -12.96 7.55
N GLY A 204 -6.02 -14.17 7.58
CA GLY A 204 -5.31 -15.37 7.09
C GLY A 204 -4.83 -15.23 5.65
N GLU A 205 -5.68 -14.73 4.75
CA GLU A 205 -5.30 -14.46 3.34
C GLU A 205 -4.09 -13.50 3.25
N TYR A 206 -4.10 -12.38 3.97
CA TYR A 206 -3.00 -11.40 3.96
C TYR A 206 -1.77 -11.81 4.79
N SER A 207 -1.90 -12.74 5.74
CA SER A 207 -0.79 -13.27 6.52
C SER A 207 -0.05 -14.39 5.79
N ASP A 208 -0.78 -15.22 5.03
CA ASP A 208 -0.21 -16.32 4.22
C ASP A 208 0.42 -15.78 2.93
N ASP A 209 -0.27 -14.83 2.28
CA ASP A 209 0.26 -14.07 1.16
C ASP A 209 1.13 -12.94 1.72
N CYS A 210 2.34 -13.31 2.16
CA CYS A 210 3.39 -12.37 2.55
C CYS A 210 3.34 -11.15 1.62
N LEU A 211 3.11 -10.00 2.24
CA LEU A 211 2.65 -8.73 1.71
C LEU A 211 3.62 -8.09 0.69
N LEU A 212 4.05 -8.82 -0.35
CA LEU A 212 5.01 -8.41 -1.37
C LEU A 212 4.70 -9.02 -2.76
N ALA A 213 3.42 -9.04 -3.15
CA ALA A 213 3.10 -8.74 -4.55
C ALA A 213 3.24 -7.22 -4.78
N VAL A 214 4.43 -6.68 -4.53
CA VAL A 214 4.80 -5.37 -5.03
C VAL A 214 5.65 -5.61 -6.25
N LYS A 215 4.96 -5.66 -7.38
CA LYS A 215 5.36 -5.13 -8.68
C LYS A 215 4.25 -5.49 -9.65
N GLY A 216 3.79 -4.48 -10.38
CA GLY A 216 3.18 -4.72 -11.68
C GLY A 216 4.17 -5.38 -12.63
#